data_AF-A0A3L6Q0U3-F1
#
_entry.id   AF-A0A3L6Q0U3-F1
#
_cell.length_a   1.000
_cell.length_b   1.000
_cell.length_c   1.000
_cell.angle_alpha   90.00
_cell.angle_beta   90.00
_cell.angle_gamma   90.00
#
_symmetry.space_group_name_H-M   'P 1'
#
loop_
_entity.id
_entity.type
_entity.pdbx_description
1 polymer ?
#
loop_
_entity_poly.entity_id
_entity_poly.type
_entity_poly.pdbx_seq_one_letter_code
_entity_poly.pdbx_strand_id
1 'polypeptide(L)'
;MDDGRLVKMGALDVSKVVHGRQGWRLLTCMWLHAGVVHLLINMLCLLFIGVRLEQEFGFVRVAAVYLVSGLGGSLTSALFIRSSVSVGASGALFGLVGSMLSELITNWSLYANKVAALVSLVAVIAVNLALGVLPRVDNFAHIGGFLSGFLLGFVVFIRPQFAWLINNQNQQRRVVAAAGAAAAPTAPGAGASRRRRRNKHKTYQYVLWVAAAALLVAGFAAAAALLFRGYDASRHCSWCRYLSCVPTRRWRCDASPTICTPTQREDTLSLLCEGSGRNRTYVVAGASQDRISDLCNQLCT
;
A
#
# COMPACT_ATOMS: atom_id res chain seq x y z
N MET A 1 13.40 0.55 21.31
CA MET A 1 12.04 1.09 21.18
C MET A 1 11.09 0.02 21.71
N ASP A 2 10.04 0.42 22.43
CA ASP A 2 9.15 -0.50 23.16
C ASP A 2 7.95 -0.86 22.27
N ASP A 3 8.04 -2.01 21.59
CA ASP A 3 7.02 -2.50 20.65
C ASP A 3 5.63 -2.64 21.32
N GLY A 4 5.61 -2.89 22.64
CA GLY A 4 4.39 -2.94 23.43
C GLY A 4 3.57 -1.65 23.43
N ARG A 5 4.23 -0.47 23.35
CA ARG A 5 3.53 0.82 23.25
C ARG A 5 2.90 1.02 21.87
N LEU A 6 3.62 0.70 20.80
CA LEU A 6 3.12 0.80 19.43
C LEU A 6 1.91 -0.12 19.22
N VAL A 7 1.98 -1.34 19.75
CA VAL A 7 0.86 -2.29 19.70
C VAL A 7 -0.36 -1.76 20.44
N LYS A 8 -0.21 -1.10 21.60
CA LYS A 8 -1.34 -0.46 22.29
C LYS A 8 -1.96 0.67 21.45
N MET A 9 -1.14 1.43 20.74
CA MET A 9 -1.58 2.57 19.92
C MET A 9 -2.20 2.19 18.56
N GLY A 10 -2.13 0.92 18.16
CA GLY A 10 -2.76 0.46 16.92
C GLY A 10 -1.80 -0.05 15.85
N ALA A 11 -0.58 -0.42 16.23
CA ALA A 11 0.34 -1.05 15.30
C ALA A 11 -0.19 -2.38 14.77
N LEU A 12 0.30 -2.78 13.61
CA LEU A 12 -0.11 -4.01 12.95
C LEU A 12 0.53 -5.19 13.68
N ASP A 13 -0.32 -5.96 14.35
CA ASP A 13 -0.01 -7.21 15.02
C ASP A 13 -0.98 -8.26 14.50
N VAL A 14 -0.45 -9.31 13.86
CA VAL A 14 -1.29 -10.26 13.15
C VAL A 14 -2.14 -11.11 14.09
N SER A 15 -1.63 -11.45 15.28
CA SER A 15 -2.44 -12.21 16.25
C SER A 15 -3.65 -11.39 16.71
N LYS A 16 -3.47 -10.09 16.96
CA LYS A 16 -4.60 -9.20 17.30
C LYS A 16 -5.58 -8.98 16.15
N VAL A 17 -5.11 -8.93 14.91
CA VAL A 17 -5.98 -8.81 13.73
C VAL A 17 -6.83 -10.06 13.55
N VAL A 18 -6.20 -11.24 13.57
CA VAL A 18 -6.87 -12.52 13.27
C VAL A 18 -7.66 -13.05 14.45
N HIS A 19 -7.03 -13.26 15.61
CA HIS A 19 -7.67 -13.83 16.80
C HIS A 19 -8.46 -12.78 17.58
N GLY A 20 -7.91 -11.58 17.71
CA GLY A 20 -8.56 -10.46 18.39
C GLY A 20 -9.63 -9.76 17.55
N ARG A 21 -9.81 -10.14 16.28
CA ARG A 21 -10.70 -9.48 15.29
C ARG A 21 -10.49 -7.97 15.17
N GLN A 22 -9.27 -7.49 15.42
CA GLN A 22 -8.94 -6.06 15.40
C GLN A 22 -8.53 -5.59 14.00
N GLY A 23 -9.41 -5.78 13.01
CA GLY A 23 -9.13 -5.46 11.60
C GLY A 23 -8.79 -3.99 11.34
N TRP A 24 -9.24 -3.08 12.21
CA TRP A 24 -8.89 -1.65 12.17
C TRP A 24 -7.38 -1.39 12.23
N ARG A 25 -6.59 -2.32 12.79
CA ARG A 25 -5.12 -2.23 12.85
C ARG A 25 -4.45 -2.20 11.48
N LEU A 26 -5.09 -2.81 10.47
CA LEU A 26 -4.60 -2.77 9.09
C LEU A 26 -4.58 -1.35 8.53
N LEU A 27 -5.45 -0.48 9.06
CA LEU A 27 -5.53 0.93 8.68
C LEU A 27 -4.71 1.80 9.64
N THR A 28 -4.91 1.67 10.95
CA THR A 28 -4.28 2.58 11.93
C THR A 28 -2.76 2.51 11.95
N CYS A 29 -2.16 1.36 11.58
CA CYS A 29 -0.70 1.21 11.54
C CYS A 29 -0.03 2.20 10.58
N MET A 30 -0.75 2.73 9.59
CA MET A 30 -0.25 3.69 8.61
C MET A 30 0.15 5.04 9.23
N TRP A 31 -0.45 5.41 10.37
CA TRP A 31 -0.16 6.67 11.06
C TRP A 31 0.95 6.53 12.11
N LEU A 32 1.29 5.30 12.50
CA LEU A 32 2.32 5.03 13.50
C LEU A 32 3.68 4.93 12.85
N HIS A 33 4.72 5.34 13.58
CA HIS A 33 6.09 5.36 13.07
C HIS A 33 7.05 4.83 14.12
N ALA A 34 8.02 4.02 13.68
CA ALA A 34 9.06 3.45 14.53
C ALA A 34 10.15 4.45 14.95
N GLY A 35 9.92 5.77 14.86
CA GLY A 35 10.85 6.78 15.34
C GLY A 35 10.79 8.08 14.55
N VAL A 36 11.48 9.10 15.06
CA VAL A 36 11.49 10.45 14.48
C VAL A 36 12.11 10.47 13.09
N VAL A 37 13.22 9.75 12.89
CA VAL A 37 13.88 9.67 11.57
C VAL A 37 12.97 8.97 10.55
N HIS A 38 12.32 7.87 10.93
CA HIS A 38 11.38 7.16 10.06
C HIS A 38 10.19 8.06 9.69
N LEU A 39 9.64 8.80 10.65
CA LEU A 39 8.60 9.80 10.41
C LEU A 39 9.07 10.89 9.45
N LEU A 40 10.24 11.49 9.69
CA LEU A 40 10.78 12.58 8.88
C LEU A 40 10.97 12.15 7.42
N ILE A 41 11.54 10.95 7.19
CA ILE A 41 11.74 10.41 5.83
C ILE A 41 10.38 10.21 5.15
N ASN A 42 9.40 9.59 5.81
CA ASN A 42 8.07 9.39 5.24
C ASN A 42 7.38 10.72 4.90
N MET A 43 7.49 11.73 5.77
CA MET A 43 6.89 13.04 5.53
C MET A 43 7.57 13.79 4.39
N LEU A 44 8.90 13.72 4.28
CA LEU A 44 9.62 14.28 3.12
C LEU A 44 9.20 13.59 1.82
N CYS A 45 9.15 12.27 1.80
CA CYS A 45 8.68 11.51 0.64
C CYS A 45 7.23 11.88 0.28
N LEU A 46 6.34 11.98 1.26
CA LEU A 46 4.95 12.39 1.06
C LEU A 46 4.87 13.80 0.50
N LEU A 47 5.70 14.73 0.97
CA LEU A 47 5.71 16.10 0.49
C LEU A 47 6.18 16.17 -0.98
N PHE A 48 7.28 15.51 -1.34
CA PHE A 48 7.78 15.56 -2.72
C PHE A 48 6.88 14.82 -3.72
N ILE A 49 6.40 13.63 -3.37
CA ILE A 49 5.62 12.78 -4.28
C ILE A 49 4.14 13.13 -4.21
N GLY A 50 3.60 13.26 -3.00
CA GLY A 50 2.18 13.52 -2.75
C GLY A 50 1.74 14.87 -3.29
N VAL A 51 2.47 15.96 -2.99
CA VAL A 51 2.12 17.31 -3.51
C VAL A 51 2.18 17.33 -5.03
N ARG A 52 3.19 16.69 -5.64
CA ARG A 52 3.33 16.63 -7.09
C ARG A 52 2.14 15.91 -7.74
N LEU A 53 1.71 14.78 -7.18
CA LEU A 53 0.54 14.03 -7.67
C LEU A 53 -0.77 14.79 -7.39
N GLU A 54 -0.87 15.47 -6.26
CA GLU A 54 -2.07 16.19 -5.85
C GLU A 54 -2.33 17.40 -6.75
N GLN A 55 -1.29 18.17 -7.08
CA GLN A 55 -1.37 19.28 -8.04
C GLN A 55 -1.83 18.81 -9.43
N GLU A 56 -1.59 17.55 -9.77
CA GLU A 56 -1.84 17.01 -11.09
C GLU A 56 -3.18 16.27 -11.22
N PHE A 57 -3.58 15.52 -10.19
CA PHE A 57 -4.76 14.67 -10.22
C PHE A 57 -5.83 15.05 -9.18
N GLY A 58 -5.51 15.96 -8.26
CA GLY A 58 -6.38 16.42 -7.18
C GLY A 58 -6.34 15.54 -5.94
N PHE A 59 -6.61 16.16 -4.78
CA PHE A 59 -6.54 15.56 -3.45
C PHE A 59 -7.26 14.21 -3.34
N VAL A 60 -8.53 14.15 -3.76
CA VAL A 60 -9.38 12.96 -3.56
C VAL A 60 -8.78 11.71 -4.21
N ARG A 61 -8.21 11.87 -5.41
CA ARG A 61 -7.61 10.75 -6.15
C ARG A 61 -6.34 10.26 -5.50
N VAL A 62 -5.47 11.19 -5.09
CA VAL A 62 -4.21 10.86 -4.42
C VAL A 62 -4.45 10.26 -3.04
N ALA A 63 -5.41 10.80 -2.28
CA ALA A 63 -5.83 10.26 -0.99
C ALA A 63 -6.37 8.83 -1.13
N ALA A 64 -7.18 8.55 -2.17
CA ALA A 64 -7.66 7.19 -2.43
C ALA A 64 -6.52 6.23 -2.75
N VAL A 65 -5.56 6.65 -3.59
CA VAL A 65 -4.36 5.83 -3.89
C VAL A 65 -3.56 5.57 -2.63
N TYR A 66 -3.32 6.59 -1.81
CA TYR A 66 -2.58 6.47 -0.56
C TYR A 66 -3.24 5.49 0.40
N LEU A 67 -4.54 5.65 0.69
CA LEU A 67 -5.26 4.82 1.65
C LEU A 67 -5.40 3.37 1.20
N VAL A 68 -5.81 3.14 -0.05
CA VAL A 68 -5.99 1.77 -0.57
C VAL A 68 -4.65 1.06 -0.68
N SER A 69 -3.59 1.75 -1.12
CA SER A 69 -2.26 1.14 -1.20
C SER A 69 -1.69 0.84 0.18
N GLY A 70 -1.89 1.72 1.15
CA GLY A 70 -1.51 1.46 2.55
C GLY A 70 -2.19 0.21 3.09
N LEU A 71 -3.51 0.07 2.87
CA LEU A 71 -4.25 -1.13 3.26
C LEU A 71 -3.74 -2.39 2.55
N GLY A 72 -3.44 -2.29 1.24
CA GLY A 72 -2.86 -3.39 0.48
C GLY A 72 -1.50 -3.82 1.01
N GLY A 73 -0.65 -2.86 1.37
CA GLY A 73 0.62 -3.10 2.06
C GLY A 73 0.43 -3.82 3.40
N SER A 74 -0.48 -3.33 4.25
CA SER A 74 -0.78 -3.96 5.54
C SER A 74 -1.31 -5.38 5.39
N LEU A 75 -2.17 -5.64 4.40
CA LEU A 75 -2.68 -6.99 4.11
C LEU A 75 -1.57 -7.93 3.65
N THR A 76 -0.72 -7.50 2.72
CA THR A 76 0.41 -8.32 2.25
C THR A 76 1.40 -8.57 3.38
N SER A 77 1.75 -7.55 4.16
CA SER A 77 2.59 -7.71 5.36
C SER A 77 1.99 -8.74 6.33
N ALA A 78 0.72 -8.62 6.70
CA ALA A 78 0.08 -9.54 7.64
C ALA A 78 0.00 -11.00 7.17
N LEU A 79 0.05 -11.24 5.85
CA LEU A 79 0.07 -12.59 5.27
C LEU A 79 1.46 -13.24 5.32
N PHE A 80 2.53 -12.45 5.27
CA PHE A 80 3.92 -12.94 5.17
C PHE A 80 4.76 -12.73 6.43
N ILE A 81 4.36 -11.82 7.31
CA ILE A 81 5.06 -11.47 8.55
C ILE A 81 4.13 -11.72 9.73
N ARG A 82 4.48 -12.67 10.60
CA ARG A 82 3.67 -13.05 11.77
C ARG A 82 4.26 -12.66 13.13
N SER A 83 5.58 -12.51 13.19
CA SER A 83 6.34 -12.40 14.44
C SER A 83 6.88 -10.99 14.73
N SER A 84 6.64 -10.02 13.86
CA SER A 84 7.05 -8.63 14.09
C SER A 84 5.90 -7.66 13.92
N VAL A 85 6.03 -6.53 14.61
CA VAL A 85 5.07 -5.43 14.56
C VAL A 85 5.43 -4.54 13.37
N SER A 86 4.44 -4.26 12.52
CA SER A 86 4.60 -3.35 11.37
C SER A 86 3.91 -2.01 11.61
N VAL A 87 4.61 -0.93 11.26
CA VAL A 87 4.13 0.46 11.39
C VAL A 87 4.69 1.30 10.24
N GLY A 88 3.93 2.28 9.79
CA GLY A 88 4.43 3.31 8.89
C GLY A 88 3.57 3.54 7.66
N ALA A 89 3.67 4.77 7.16
CA ALA A 89 3.06 5.21 5.91
C ALA A 89 3.75 4.64 4.65
N SER A 90 4.89 3.95 4.79
CA SER A 90 5.77 3.61 3.66
C SER A 90 5.09 2.72 2.62
N GLY A 91 4.21 1.79 3.00
CA GLY A 91 3.42 1.01 2.04
C GLY A 91 2.54 1.88 1.14
N ALA A 92 1.90 2.91 1.71
CA ALA A 92 1.11 3.88 0.98
C ALA A 92 1.98 4.75 0.04
N LEU A 93 3.17 5.15 0.49
CA LEU A 93 4.13 5.89 -0.33
C LEU A 93 4.62 5.07 -1.53
N PHE A 94 4.94 3.79 -1.32
CA PHE A 94 5.23 2.87 -2.42
C PHE A 94 4.05 2.72 -3.38
N GLY A 95 2.82 2.79 -2.87
CA GLY A 95 1.62 2.88 -3.69
C GLY A 95 1.56 4.12 -4.58
N LEU A 96 1.93 5.29 -4.05
CA LEU A 96 2.05 6.51 -4.87
C LEU A 96 3.10 6.31 -5.98
N VAL A 97 4.26 5.74 -5.67
CA VAL A 97 5.29 5.40 -6.66
C VAL A 97 4.78 4.39 -7.71
N GLY A 98 4.05 3.36 -7.29
CA GLY A 98 3.42 2.39 -8.20
C GLY A 98 2.39 3.04 -9.11
N SER A 99 1.59 3.95 -8.57
CA SER A 99 0.60 4.70 -9.38
C SER A 99 1.28 5.60 -10.42
N MET A 100 2.42 6.21 -10.10
CA MET A 100 3.24 6.95 -11.08
C MET A 100 3.73 6.05 -12.21
N LEU A 101 4.09 4.80 -11.93
CA LEU A 101 4.50 3.86 -12.98
C LEU A 101 3.33 3.54 -13.92
N SER A 102 2.15 3.26 -13.38
CA SER A 102 0.95 2.99 -14.20
C SER A 102 0.55 4.19 -15.06
N GLU A 103 0.75 5.40 -14.52
CA GLU A 103 0.48 6.67 -15.19
C GLU A 103 1.47 6.88 -16.35
N LEU A 104 2.76 6.66 -16.11
CA LEU A 104 3.81 6.69 -17.15
C LEU A 104 3.52 5.69 -18.28
N ILE A 105 3.10 4.46 -17.95
CA ILE A 105 2.75 3.43 -18.95
C ILE A 105 1.52 3.86 -19.76
N THR A 106 0.47 4.35 -19.10
CA THR A 106 -0.78 4.74 -19.76
C THR A 106 -0.60 5.96 -20.66
N ASN A 107 0.27 6.88 -20.25
CA ASN A 107 0.54 8.17 -20.88
C ASN A 107 1.91 8.23 -21.57
N TRP A 108 2.46 7.07 -21.97
CA TRP A 108 3.82 6.93 -22.53
C TRP A 108 4.15 7.93 -23.65
N SER A 109 3.17 8.33 -24.46
CA SER A 109 3.38 9.28 -25.55
C SER A 109 3.62 10.73 -25.13
N LEU A 110 3.35 11.10 -23.87
CA LEU A 110 3.45 12.48 -23.38
C LEU A 110 4.83 12.84 -22.83
N TYR A 111 5.61 11.84 -22.45
CA TYR A 111 6.94 12.07 -21.89
C TYR A 111 7.96 12.25 -23.01
N ALA A 112 8.73 13.33 -22.98
CA ALA A 112 9.81 13.59 -23.93
C ALA A 112 10.94 12.55 -23.75
N ASN A 113 11.38 12.34 -22.51
CA ASN A 113 12.47 11.42 -22.15
C ASN A 113 11.94 10.19 -21.39
N LYS A 114 11.15 9.37 -22.09
CA LYS A 114 10.39 8.23 -21.54
C LYS A 114 11.27 7.20 -20.85
N VAL A 115 12.38 6.84 -21.51
CA VAL A 115 13.31 5.84 -21.00
C VAL A 115 13.99 6.34 -19.74
N ALA A 116 14.42 7.60 -19.71
CA ALA A 116 15.03 8.19 -18.52
C ALA A 116 14.05 8.24 -17.33
N ALA A 117 12.78 8.62 -17.57
CA ALA A 117 11.74 8.63 -16.55
C ALA A 117 11.41 7.22 -16.02
N LEU A 118 11.35 6.22 -16.91
CA LEU A 118 11.12 4.84 -16.53
C LEU A 118 12.30 4.30 -15.72
N VAL A 119 13.53 4.49 -16.20
CA VAL A 119 14.75 4.03 -15.53
C VAL A 119 14.92 4.69 -14.18
N SER A 120 14.67 5.99 -14.04
CA SER A 120 14.76 6.67 -12.76
C SER A 120 13.72 6.14 -11.77
N LEU A 121 12.48 5.93 -12.21
CA LEU A 121 11.42 5.39 -11.36
C LEU A 121 11.73 3.96 -10.91
N VAL A 122 12.17 3.10 -11.83
CA VAL A 122 12.58 1.72 -11.53
C VAL A 122 13.79 1.70 -10.59
N ALA A 123 14.77 2.58 -10.80
CA ALA A 123 15.92 2.70 -9.91
C ALA A 123 15.50 3.12 -8.50
N VAL A 124 14.59 4.09 -8.35
CA VAL A 124 14.05 4.49 -7.06
C VAL A 124 13.35 3.31 -6.37
N ILE A 125 12.52 2.55 -7.09
CA ILE A 125 11.83 1.37 -6.55
C ILE A 125 12.86 0.33 -6.08
N ALA A 126 13.83 0.00 -6.93
CA ALA A 126 14.84 -1.00 -6.65
C ALA A 126 15.72 -0.62 -5.44
N VAL A 127 16.17 0.64 -5.37
CA VAL A 127 16.95 1.14 -4.25
C VAL A 127 16.15 1.10 -2.95
N ASN A 128 14.89 1.53 -2.95
CA ASN A 128 14.09 1.51 -1.71
C ASN A 128 13.80 0.08 -1.26
N LEU A 129 13.51 -0.86 -2.17
CA LEU A 129 13.35 -2.27 -1.81
C LEU A 129 14.66 -2.89 -1.32
N ALA A 130 15.81 -2.53 -1.90
CA ALA A 130 17.11 -2.99 -1.42
C ALA A 130 17.41 -2.45 -0.01
N LEU A 131 17.08 -1.18 0.26
CA LEU A 131 17.18 -0.59 1.60
C LEU A 131 16.19 -1.23 2.57
N GLY A 132 15.05 -1.74 2.11
CA GLY A 132 14.09 -2.43 2.96
C GLY A 132 14.49 -3.84 3.38
N VAL A 133 15.67 -4.31 2.95
CA VAL A 133 16.35 -5.49 3.52
C VAL A 133 17.02 -5.16 4.86
N LEU A 134 17.06 -3.88 5.25
CA LEU A 134 17.52 -3.49 6.57
C LEU A 134 16.57 -3.97 7.67
N PRO A 135 17.08 -4.30 8.87
CA PRO A 135 16.25 -4.74 9.98
C PRO A 135 15.12 -3.74 10.30
N ARG A 136 13.93 -4.28 10.62
CA ARG A 136 12.72 -3.51 10.98
C ARG A 136 12.04 -2.77 9.82
N VAL A 137 12.48 -2.96 8.58
CA VAL A 137 11.77 -2.47 7.40
C VAL A 137 10.90 -3.58 6.83
N ASP A 138 9.67 -3.22 6.47
CA ASP A 138 8.67 -4.16 5.99
C ASP A 138 8.55 -4.10 4.46
N ASN A 139 9.35 -4.94 3.80
CA ASN A 139 9.35 -5.01 2.33
C ASN A 139 8.09 -5.66 1.77
N PHE A 140 7.39 -6.51 2.53
CA PHE A 140 6.10 -7.05 2.10
C PHE A 140 5.03 -5.96 2.05
N ALA A 141 5.04 -5.04 3.00
CA ALA A 141 4.19 -3.85 2.96
C ALA A 141 4.52 -2.95 1.76
N HIS A 142 5.80 -2.77 1.43
CA HIS A 142 6.23 -1.98 0.27
C HIS A 142 5.76 -2.61 -1.05
N ILE A 143 5.95 -3.92 -1.21
CA ILE A 143 5.53 -4.67 -2.41
C ILE A 143 4.01 -4.66 -2.55
N GLY A 144 3.28 -4.98 -1.47
CA GLY A 144 1.81 -4.98 -1.47
C GLY A 144 1.22 -3.60 -1.77
N GLY A 145 1.81 -2.55 -1.18
CA GLY A 145 1.43 -1.17 -1.43
C GLY A 145 1.73 -0.73 -2.86
N PHE A 146 2.92 -1.02 -3.37
CA PHE A 146 3.30 -0.75 -4.76
C PHE A 146 2.35 -1.40 -5.77
N LEU A 147 2.06 -2.70 -5.62
CA LEU A 147 1.18 -3.43 -6.53
C LEU A 147 -0.25 -2.88 -6.48
N SER A 148 -0.74 -2.58 -5.29
CA SER A 148 -2.07 -1.99 -5.10
C SER A 148 -2.16 -0.61 -5.75
N GLY A 149 -1.16 0.25 -5.55
CA GLY A 149 -1.11 1.58 -6.15
C GLY A 149 -0.91 1.55 -7.67
N PHE A 150 -0.13 0.59 -8.18
CA PHE A 150 0.04 0.36 -9.62
C PHE A 150 -1.28 -0.02 -10.30
N LEU A 151 -2.03 -0.96 -9.73
CA LEU A 151 -3.34 -1.34 -10.24
C LEU A 151 -4.35 -0.19 -10.12
N LEU A 152 -4.38 0.48 -8.96
CA LEU A 152 -5.31 1.58 -8.72
C LEU A 152 -4.99 2.82 -9.58
N GLY A 153 -3.74 3.04 -9.96
CA GLY A 153 -3.36 4.12 -10.87
C GLY A 153 -3.93 3.94 -12.28
N PHE A 154 -4.04 2.69 -12.79
CA PHE A 154 -4.79 2.41 -14.03
C PHE A 154 -6.29 2.71 -13.90
N VAL A 155 -6.83 2.78 -12.69
CA VAL A 155 -8.24 3.10 -12.43
C VAL A 155 -8.46 4.59 -12.28
N VAL A 156 -7.58 5.26 -11.55
CA VAL A 156 -7.81 6.63 -11.05
C VAL A 156 -7.09 7.69 -11.89
N PHE A 157 -5.97 7.36 -12.54
CA PHE A 157 -5.13 8.31 -13.29
C PHE A 157 -5.30 8.23 -14.81
N ILE A 158 -6.44 7.71 -15.28
CA ILE A 158 -6.78 7.71 -16.70
C ILE A 158 -6.98 9.15 -17.21
N ARG A 159 -6.12 9.58 -18.14
CA ARG A 159 -6.30 10.84 -18.86
C ARG A 159 -7.15 10.69 -20.12
N PRO A 160 -8.05 11.65 -20.40
CA PRO A 160 -8.74 11.71 -21.68
C PRO A 160 -7.76 12.07 -22.80
N GLN A 161 -8.06 11.63 -24.02
CA GLN A 161 -7.24 11.96 -25.19
C GLN A 161 -7.20 13.49 -25.41
N PHE A 162 -6.02 14.04 -25.72
CA PHE A 162 -5.86 15.46 -26.08
C PHE A 162 -6.83 15.90 -27.19
N ALA A 163 -7.03 15.06 -28.20
CA ALA A 163 -7.97 15.34 -29.29
C ALA A 163 -9.44 15.45 -28.82
N TRP A 164 -9.84 14.69 -27.79
CA TRP A 164 -11.17 14.81 -27.19
C TRP A 164 -11.30 16.10 -26.40
N LEU A 165 -10.29 16.47 -25.60
CA LEU A 165 -10.27 17.72 -24.84
C LEU A 165 -10.41 18.95 -25.76
N ILE A 166 -9.61 19.01 -26.83
CA ILE A 166 -9.66 20.10 -27.82
C ILE A 166 -11.03 20.16 -28.50
N ASN A 167 -11.59 19.01 -28.89
CA ASN A 167 -12.91 18.98 -29.53
C ASN A 167 -14.01 19.47 -28.58
N ASN A 168 -13.94 19.11 -27.30
CA ASN A 168 -14.93 19.52 -26.29
C ASN A 168 -14.82 21.02 -25.96
N GLN A 169 -13.61 21.55 -25.82
CA GLN A 169 -13.38 23.00 -25.66
C GLN A 169 -13.86 23.79 -26.89
N ASN A 170 -13.56 23.31 -28.10
CA ASN A 170 -14.06 23.92 -29.33
C ASN A 170 -15.58 23.87 -29.43
N GLN A 171 -16.20 22.79 -28.96
CA GLN A 171 -17.65 22.67 -28.88
C GLN A 171 -18.24 23.69 -27.88
N GLN A 172 -17.65 23.84 -26.69
CA GLN A 172 -18.07 24.84 -25.71
C GLN A 172 -17.92 26.27 -26.23
N ARG A 173 -16.78 26.62 -26.83
CA ARG A 173 -16.55 27.94 -27.45
C ARG A 173 -17.61 28.25 -28.51
N ARG A 174 -17.99 27.25 -29.33
CA ARG A 174 -19.05 27.40 -30.33
C ARG A 174 -20.42 27.62 -29.72
N VAL A 175 -20.76 26.91 -28.63
CA VAL A 175 -22.05 27.10 -27.94
C VAL A 175 -22.13 28.50 -27.33
N VAL A 176 -21.07 28.97 -26.68
CA VAL A 176 -21.00 30.34 -26.13
C VAL A 176 -21.07 31.40 -27.25
N ALA A 177 -20.35 31.19 -28.36
CA ALA A 177 -20.40 32.09 -29.50
C ALA A 177 -21.78 32.12 -30.17
N ALA A 178 -22.46 30.98 -30.32
CA ALA A 178 -23.81 30.90 -30.87
C ALA A 178 -24.85 31.53 -29.92
N ALA A 179 -24.71 31.35 -28.61
CA ALA A 179 -25.56 32.00 -27.62
C ALA A 179 -25.38 33.53 -27.61
N GLY A 180 -24.16 34.03 -27.85
CA GLY A 180 -23.90 35.47 -28.03
C GLY A 180 -24.35 36.00 -29.40
N ALA A 181 -24.28 35.19 -30.46
CA ALA A 181 -24.67 35.57 -31.83
C ALA A 181 -26.19 35.49 -32.08
N ALA A 182 -26.96 34.85 -31.20
CA ALA A 182 -28.43 34.83 -31.26
C ALA A 182 -29.09 36.23 -31.18
N ALA A 183 -28.30 37.29 -30.98
CA ALA A 183 -28.72 38.68 -31.08
C ALA A 183 -28.59 39.31 -32.51
N ALA A 184 -28.09 38.58 -33.52
CA ALA A 184 -27.90 39.09 -34.88
C ALA A 184 -28.70 38.31 -35.96
N PRO A 185 -29.26 38.96 -37.01
CA PRO A 185 -30.06 38.29 -38.04
C PRO A 185 -29.18 37.39 -38.92
N THR A 186 -29.61 36.14 -39.13
CA THR A 186 -28.80 35.06 -39.71
C THR A 186 -28.93 34.94 -41.24
N ALA A 187 -27.79 34.83 -41.93
CA ALA A 187 -27.72 34.39 -43.32
C ALA A 187 -27.65 32.84 -43.41
N PRO A 188 -28.32 32.19 -44.38
CA PRO A 188 -28.36 30.73 -44.49
C PRO A 188 -27.19 30.22 -45.33
N GLY A 189 -26.30 29.43 -44.73
CA GLY A 189 -25.28 28.73 -45.51
C GLY A 189 -24.00 28.38 -44.75
N ALA A 190 -24.06 27.41 -43.84
CA ALA A 190 -22.85 26.74 -43.37
C ALA A 190 -23.12 25.26 -43.21
N GLY A 191 -22.68 24.48 -44.20
CA GLY A 191 -22.77 23.02 -44.21
C GLY A 191 -22.12 22.42 -42.96
N ALA A 192 -22.92 21.71 -42.16
CA ALA A 192 -22.46 21.01 -40.99
C ALA A 192 -21.59 19.81 -41.41
N SER A 193 -20.27 20.02 -41.52
CA SER A 193 -19.35 18.89 -41.66
C SER A 193 -19.47 18.00 -40.42
N ARG A 194 -19.91 16.76 -40.61
CA ARG A 194 -20.13 15.76 -39.57
C ARG A 194 -18.76 15.28 -39.06
N ARG A 195 -18.09 16.09 -38.23
CA ARG A 195 -16.80 15.74 -37.62
C ARG A 195 -16.98 14.54 -36.70
N ARG A 196 -16.29 13.44 -37.05
CA ARG A 196 -16.26 12.20 -36.28
C ARG A 196 -15.84 12.49 -34.83
N ARG A 197 -16.77 12.35 -33.87
CA ARG A 197 -16.47 12.44 -32.43
C ARG A 197 -15.45 11.35 -32.10
N ARG A 198 -14.24 11.75 -31.70
CA ARG A 198 -13.25 10.82 -31.14
C ARG A 198 -13.68 10.43 -29.72
N ASN A 199 -13.47 9.18 -29.35
CA ASN A 199 -13.79 8.67 -28.02
C ASN A 199 -12.92 9.35 -26.95
N LYS A 200 -13.47 9.51 -25.73
CA LYS A 200 -12.78 10.15 -24.58
C LYS A 200 -11.48 9.43 -24.21
N HIS A 201 -11.51 8.11 -24.22
CA HIS A 201 -10.38 7.23 -23.91
C HIS A 201 -10.14 6.22 -25.04
N LYS A 202 -8.90 5.74 -25.17
CA LYS A 202 -8.53 4.67 -26.12
C LYS A 202 -9.05 3.31 -25.62
N THR A 203 -9.29 2.35 -26.51
CA THR A 203 -9.80 1.03 -26.15
C THR A 203 -8.91 0.32 -25.11
N TYR A 204 -7.58 0.39 -25.27
CA TYR A 204 -6.66 -0.21 -24.30
C TYR A 204 -6.79 0.41 -22.90
N GLN A 205 -7.14 1.69 -22.78
CA GLN A 205 -7.32 2.34 -21.47
C GLN A 205 -8.54 1.76 -20.75
N TYR A 206 -9.63 1.48 -21.47
CA TYR A 206 -10.80 0.82 -20.88
C TYR A 206 -10.52 -0.63 -20.50
N VAL A 207 -9.76 -1.37 -21.33
CA VAL A 207 -9.37 -2.76 -21.01
C VAL A 207 -8.51 -2.79 -19.75
N LEU A 208 -7.47 -1.96 -19.69
CA LEU A 208 -6.60 -1.85 -18.51
C LEU A 208 -7.39 -1.41 -17.27
N TRP A 209 -8.33 -0.47 -17.42
CA TRP A 209 -9.19 -0.02 -16.34
C TRP A 209 -10.00 -1.15 -15.72
N VAL A 210 -10.75 -1.90 -16.54
CA VAL A 210 -11.62 -2.99 -16.08
C VAL A 210 -10.79 -4.14 -15.50
N ALA A 211 -9.70 -4.51 -16.18
CA ALA A 211 -8.81 -5.57 -15.70
C ALA A 211 -8.17 -5.19 -14.35
N ALA A 212 -7.64 -3.97 -14.22
CA ALA A 212 -7.02 -3.52 -12.98
C ALA A 212 -8.03 -3.41 -11.84
N ALA A 213 -9.24 -2.92 -12.09
CA ALA A 213 -10.30 -2.87 -11.08
C ALA A 213 -10.70 -4.28 -10.61
N ALA A 214 -10.87 -5.23 -11.53
CA ALA A 214 -11.21 -6.61 -11.20
C ALA A 214 -10.09 -7.29 -10.38
N LEU A 215 -8.83 -7.13 -10.80
CA LEU A 215 -7.67 -7.68 -10.07
C LEU A 215 -7.51 -7.07 -8.68
N LEU A 216 -7.74 -5.76 -8.53
CA LEU A 216 -7.66 -5.09 -7.25
C LEU A 216 -8.74 -5.62 -6.28
N VAL A 217 -10.00 -5.69 -6.73
CA VAL A 217 -11.11 -6.19 -5.90
C VAL A 217 -10.89 -7.66 -5.52
N ALA A 218 -10.56 -8.51 -6.48
CA ALA A 218 -10.32 -9.93 -6.24
C ALA A 218 -9.11 -10.15 -5.32
N GLY A 219 -8.02 -9.41 -5.54
CA GLY A 219 -6.79 -9.50 -4.73
C GLY A 219 -7.03 -9.09 -3.27
N PHE A 220 -7.72 -7.97 -3.03
CA PHE A 220 -8.05 -7.53 -1.66
C PHE A 220 -9.01 -8.51 -0.97
N ALA A 221 -10.05 -8.97 -1.68
CA ALA A 221 -10.99 -9.94 -1.12
C ALA A 221 -10.30 -11.26 -0.77
N ALA A 222 -9.45 -11.78 -1.65
CA ALA A 222 -8.69 -13.01 -1.40
C ALA A 222 -7.69 -12.83 -0.25
N ALA A 223 -6.91 -11.75 -0.23
CA ALA A 223 -5.94 -11.48 0.82
C ALA A 223 -6.61 -11.33 2.20
N ALA A 224 -7.71 -10.57 2.28
CA ALA A 224 -8.49 -10.42 3.51
C ALA A 224 -9.06 -11.78 3.95
N ALA A 225 -9.69 -12.53 3.05
CA ALA A 225 -10.27 -13.84 3.37
C ALA A 225 -9.22 -14.86 3.85
N LEU A 226 -8.04 -14.88 3.22
CA LEU A 226 -6.92 -15.71 3.64
C LEU A 226 -6.40 -15.28 5.02
N LEU A 227 -6.21 -13.98 5.22
CA LEU A 227 -5.71 -13.44 6.48
C LEU A 227 -6.64 -13.78 7.65
N PHE A 228 -7.94 -13.51 7.52
CA PHE A 228 -8.93 -13.78 8.58
C PHE A 228 -9.22 -15.27 8.79
N ARG A 229 -8.81 -16.14 7.85
CA ARG A 229 -8.75 -17.60 8.06
C ARG A 229 -7.47 -18.07 8.75
N GLY A 230 -6.57 -17.16 9.11
CA GLY A 230 -5.30 -17.49 9.75
C GLY A 230 -4.25 -18.05 8.78
N TYR A 231 -4.42 -17.90 7.47
CA TYR A 231 -3.47 -18.42 6.48
C TYR A 231 -2.13 -17.69 6.53
N ASP A 232 -1.05 -18.46 6.62
CA ASP A 232 0.33 -17.95 6.70
C ASP A 232 1.09 -18.28 5.41
N ALA A 233 1.27 -17.26 4.57
CA ALA A 233 1.93 -17.40 3.27
C ALA A 233 3.44 -17.64 3.42
N SER A 234 4.04 -17.24 4.55
CA SER A 234 5.47 -17.42 4.79
C SER A 234 5.90 -18.89 4.82
N ARG A 235 5.00 -19.80 5.23
CA ARG A 235 5.26 -21.26 5.31
C ARG A 235 5.55 -21.89 3.94
N HIS A 236 5.08 -21.28 2.87
CA HIS A 236 5.25 -21.79 1.51
C HIS A 236 6.48 -21.21 0.81
N CYS A 237 7.27 -20.40 1.51
CA CYS A 237 8.37 -19.64 0.94
C CYS A 237 9.55 -19.53 1.92
N SER A 238 10.51 -20.45 1.79
CA SER A 238 11.70 -20.49 2.66
C SER A 238 12.59 -19.25 2.55
N TRP A 239 12.57 -18.56 1.40
CA TRP A 239 13.37 -17.37 1.13
C TRP A 239 12.69 -16.05 1.52
N CYS A 240 11.38 -16.06 1.80
CA CYS A 240 10.60 -14.84 2.05
C CYS A 240 11.11 -14.04 3.26
N ARG A 241 11.72 -14.72 4.25
CA ARG A 241 12.40 -14.07 5.38
C ARG A 241 13.49 -13.10 4.96
N TYR A 242 14.20 -13.39 3.87
CA TYR A 242 15.31 -12.57 3.38
C TYR A 242 14.83 -11.31 2.65
N LEU A 243 13.56 -11.26 2.26
CA LEU A 243 13.00 -10.08 1.62
C LEU A 243 12.91 -8.91 2.59
N SER A 244 12.59 -9.14 3.86
CA SER A 244 12.51 -8.08 4.87
C SER A 244 13.77 -7.98 5.73
N CYS A 245 14.65 -8.99 5.73
CA CYS A 245 15.94 -8.87 6.39
C CYS A 245 16.99 -9.90 5.91
N VAL A 246 18.17 -9.43 5.50
CA VAL A 246 19.34 -10.29 5.24
C VAL A 246 20.35 -10.15 6.39
N PRO A 247 20.71 -11.26 7.08
CA PRO A 247 21.63 -11.21 8.20
C PRO A 247 23.05 -10.92 7.70
N THR A 248 23.78 -10.05 8.39
CA THR A 248 25.17 -9.69 8.06
C THR A 248 26.05 -9.70 9.30
N ARG A 249 27.36 -9.51 9.13
CA ARG A 249 28.28 -9.36 10.28
C ARG A 249 27.98 -8.12 11.14
N ARG A 250 27.29 -7.11 10.60
CA ARG A 250 26.97 -5.85 11.29
C ARG A 250 25.59 -5.84 11.95
N TRP A 251 24.66 -6.69 11.52
CA TRP A 251 23.31 -6.77 12.09
C TRP A 251 22.70 -8.16 11.94
N ARG A 252 21.85 -8.51 12.90
CA ARG A 252 21.08 -9.76 12.88
C ARG A 252 19.63 -9.47 12.53
N CYS A 253 19.01 -10.41 11.85
CA CYS A 253 17.60 -10.36 11.45
C CYS A 253 16.65 -10.93 12.49
N ASP A 254 17.18 -11.17 13.68
CA ASP A 254 16.44 -11.69 14.80
C ASP A 254 15.52 -10.57 15.31
N ALA A 255 14.30 -10.50 14.79
CA ALA A 255 13.19 -10.50 15.74
C ALA A 255 13.29 -11.89 16.35
N SER A 256 14.02 -12.03 17.47
CA SER A 256 14.16 -13.33 18.10
C SER A 256 12.76 -13.92 18.15
N PRO A 257 12.52 -15.16 17.64
CA PRO A 257 11.34 -15.87 18.07
C PRO A 257 11.41 -15.76 19.58
N THR A 258 10.35 -15.23 20.16
CA THR A 258 10.32 -15.19 21.59
C THR A 258 10.28 -16.66 22.01
N ILE A 259 11.44 -17.22 22.31
CA ILE A 259 11.53 -18.57 22.84
C ILE A 259 11.15 -18.40 24.30
N CYS A 260 9.87 -18.66 24.58
CA CYS A 260 9.46 -18.90 25.94
C CYS A 260 9.42 -20.38 26.21
N THR A 261 9.98 -20.78 27.34
CA THR A 261 9.76 -22.12 27.90
C THR A 261 8.47 -22.08 28.73
N PRO A 262 7.40 -22.80 28.33
CA PRO A 262 6.19 -22.90 29.14
C PRO A 262 6.31 -24.02 30.18
N THR A 263 5.93 -23.70 31.42
CA THR A 263 5.82 -24.65 32.53
C THR A 263 4.39 -24.62 33.05
N GLN A 264 3.65 -25.71 32.84
CA GLN A 264 2.24 -25.81 33.23
C GLN A 264 2.08 -26.63 34.52
N ARG A 265 1.30 -26.10 35.47
CA ARG A 265 0.88 -26.76 36.72
C ARG A 265 -0.60 -26.52 36.94
N GLU A 266 -1.43 -27.56 36.86
CA GLU A 266 -2.89 -27.55 37.09
C GLU A 266 -3.60 -26.29 36.53
N ASP A 267 -3.72 -25.21 37.32
CA ASP A 267 -4.38 -23.95 36.93
C ASP A 267 -3.42 -22.80 36.58
N THR A 268 -2.12 -23.05 36.51
CA THR A 268 -1.07 -22.04 36.31
C THR A 268 -0.14 -22.37 35.14
N LEU A 269 0.15 -21.35 34.34
CA LEU A 269 1.10 -21.37 33.23
C LEU A 269 2.21 -20.35 33.51
N SER A 270 3.43 -20.85 33.76
CA SER A 270 4.62 -20.02 33.89
C SER A 270 5.35 -19.95 32.54
N LEU A 271 5.65 -18.75 32.07
CA LEU A 271 6.45 -18.52 30.86
C LEU A 271 7.78 -17.90 31.25
N LEU A 272 8.88 -18.48 30.76
CA LEU A 272 10.24 -17.95 30.91
C LEU A 272 10.76 -17.50 29.56
N CYS A 273 11.15 -16.24 29.46
CA CYS A 273 11.73 -15.66 28.26
C CYS A 273 13.23 -15.93 28.14
N GLU A 274 13.66 -16.81 27.24
CA GLU A 274 15.09 -17.18 27.13
C GLU A 274 15.99 -16.01 26.69
N GLY A 275 15.46 -15.09 25.90
CA GLY A 275 16.23 -13.93 25.42
C GLY A 275 16.43 -12.81 26.45
N SER A 276 15.50 -12.64 27.40
CA SER A 276 15.51 -11.51 28.36
C SER A 276 15.59 -11.93 29.83
N GLY A 277 15.44 -13.22 30.13
CA GLY A 277 15.37 -13.75 31.50
C GLY A 277 14.08 -13.40 32.26
N ARG A 278 13.13 -12.70 31.64
CA ARG A 278 11.85 -12.35 32.27
C ARG A 278 10.99 -13.60 32.48
N ASN A 279 10.40 -13.75 33.66
CA ASN A 279 9.43 -14.79 33.95
C ASN A 279 8.08 -14.18 34.36
N ARG A 280 6.98 -14.87 34.04
CA ARG A 280 5.65 -14.50 34.55
C ARG A 280 4.74 -15.72 34.60
N THR A 281 3.96 -15.80 35.68
CA THR A 281 2.97 -16.86 35.89
C THR A 281 1.57 -16.30 35.66
N TYR A 282 0.78 -17.01 34.87
CA TYR A 282 -0.60 -16.71 34.55
C TYR A 282 -1.50 -17.80 35.13
N VAL A 283 -2.65 -17.42 35.68
CA VAL A 283 -3.66 -18.39 36.14
C VAL A 283 -4.54 -18.72 34.94
N VAL A 284 -4.26 -19.85 34.28
CA VAL A 284 -4.97 -20.34 33.09
C VAL A 284 -5.03 -21.86 33.16
N ALA A 285 -6.23 -22.41 33.34
CA ALA A 285 -6.48 -23.86 33.20
C ALA A 285 -6.46 -24.25 31.71
N GLY A 286 -5.60 -25.20 31.33
CA GLY A 286 -5.60 -25.78 29.98
C GLY A 286 -5.35 -24.79 28.82
N ALA A 287 -4.30 -23.97 28.88
CA ALA A 287 -3.98 -23.02 27.82
C ALA A 287 -3.68 -23.71 26.47
N SER A 288 -4.32 -23.28 25.38
CA SER A 288 -3.98 -23.73 24.03
C SER A 288 -2.58 -23.25 23.61
N GLN A 289 -1.96 -23.93 22.64
CA GLN A 289 -0.66 -23.53 22.08
C GLN A 289 -0.65 -22.08 21.57
N ASP A 290 -1.76 -21.64 20.95
CA ASP A 290 -1.91 -20.27 20.48
C ASP A 290 -1.94 -19.26 21.65
N ARG A 291 -2.60 -19.62 22.76
CA ARG A 291 -2.66 -18.77 23.96
C ARG A 291 -1.30 -18.66 24.65
N ILE A 292 -0.54 -19.75 24.67
CA ILE A 292 0.85 -19.78 25.17
C ILE A 292 1.72 -18.85 24.32
N SER A 293 1.60 -18.91 22.99
CA SER A 293 2.35 -18.06 22.07
C SER A 293 2.03 -16.57 22.24
N ASP A 294 0.75 -16.21 22.43
CA ASP A 294 0.34 -14.83 22.69
C ASP A 294 0.90 -14.28 24.00
N LEU A 295 0.78 -15.03 25.09
CA LEU A 295 1.30 -14.65 26.41
C LEU A 295 2.82 -14.56 26.42
N CYS A 296 3.46 -15.42 25.63
CA CYS A 296 4.90 -15.42 25.42
C CYS A 296 5.35 -14.14 24.70
N ASN A 297 4.71 -13.80 23.57
CA ASN A 297 4.99 -12.57 22.85
C ASN A 297 4.78 -11.33 23.73
N GLN A 298 3.76 -11.31 24.60
CA GLN A 298 3.52 -10.21 25.54
C GLN A 298 4.57 -10.09 26.66
N LEU A 299 5.15 -11.20 27.12
CA LEU A 299 6.14 -11.19 28.20
C LEU A 299 7.52 -10.69 27.74
N CYS A 300 7.85 -10.97 26.49
CA CYS A 300 9.20 -10.83 25.97
C CYS A 300 9.40 -9.73 24.93
N THR A 301 8.32 -9.06 24.53
CA THR A 301 8.41 -7.71 23.98
C THR A 301 8.73 -6.70 25.08
#